data_AF-A0A2V1AU78-F1
#
_entry.id   AF-A0A2V1AU78-F1
#
_cell.length_a   1.000
_cell.length_b   1.000
_cell.length_c   1.000
_cell.angle_alpha   90.00
_cell.angle_beta   90.00
_cell.angle_gamma   90.00
#
_symmetry.space_group_name_H-M   'P 1'
#
loop_
_entity.id
_entity.type
_entity.pdbx_description
1 polymer ?
#
loop_
_entity_poly.entity_id
_entity_poly.type
_entity_poly.pdbx_seq_one_letter_code
_entity_poly.pdbx_strand_id
1 'polypeptide(L)'
;MSDRLFQKYSEILFTGSYTKFSPEKLHQLHKDVGQILPTAQEKLDSAELFDLYELYFHVSLLTNHDVNAKSMLDRFNDEFSGQRSQKYSILKSMYYEATGKDREAVDALGASTDELRASRRLATFARYKADGSENVAEYIKSLTFYLNIQPSDVTTWAELAEQYAKIGNYEEATFCIKEVLLLEPLAYNMFYKAGLYQYYHFLQQDQAKSEKEKDLLALYPILQAARDSFLRAVELSATFTKAWVGIATVGDSDLINRLENSKKVSADSKVSAFVKETIQVRELAKSRVRELEKLPSDADLKKHLIKPEIKA
;
A
#
# COMPACT_ATOMS: atom_id res chain seq x y z
N MET A 1 20.35 14.17 35.01
CA MET A 1 19.55 13.68 33.87
C MET A 1 19.70 12.17 33.85
N SER A 2 18.58 11.47 33.99
CA SER A 2 18.55 10.02 34.19
C SER A 2 18.60 9.28 32.87
N ASP A 3 19.18 8.08 32.87
CA ASP A 3 19.20 7.13 31.73
C ASP A 3 17.81 6.94 31.10
N ARG A 4 16.75 7.08 31.89
CA ARG A 4 15.35 7.05 31.44
C ARG A 4 15.00 8.11 30.39
N LEU A 5 15.63 9.29 30.45
CA LEU A 5 15.36 10.35 29.48
C LEU A 5 15.95 9.99 28.11
N PHE A 6 17.16 9.46 28.07
CA PHE A 6 17.79 9.01 26.83
C PHE A 6 17.06 7.81 26.23
N GLN A 7 16.68 6.84 27.06
CA GLN A 7 15.85 5.71 26.65
C GLN A 7 14.54 6.16 25.98
N LYS A 8 13.87 7.19 26.52
CA LYS A 8 12.67 7.77 25.91
C LYS A 8 12.95 8.32 24.51
N TYR A 9 14.07 9.01 24.29
CA TYR A 9 14.40 9.56 22.98
C TYR A 9 14.78 8.47 21.97
N SER A 10 15.55 7.46 22.41
CA SER A 10 15.84 6.28 21.60
C SER A 10 14.55 5.56 21.20
N GLU A 11 13.61 5.37 22.12
CA GLU A 11 12.30 4.79 21.81
C GLU A 11 11.53 5.62 20.77
N ILE A 12 11.53 6.95 20.89
CA ILE A 12 10.89 7.85 19.91
C ILE A 12 11.51 7.65 18.52
N LEU A 13 12.85 7.55 18.43
CA LEU A 13 13.56 7.29 17.18
C LEU A 13 13.19 5.92 16.60
N PHE A 14 13.40 4.84 17.37
CA PHE A 14 13.22 3.46 16.89
C PHE A 14 11.79 3.17 16.47
N THR A 15 10.80 3.76 17.15
CA THR A 15 9.39 3.61 16.80
C THR A 15 8.96 4.53 15.64
N GLY A 16 9.78 5.52 15.28
CA GLY A 16 9.40 6.57 14.32
C GLY A 16 8.21 7.41 14.77
N SER A 17 7.86 7.40 16.06
CA SER A 17 6.62 7.98 16.57
C SER A 17 6.53 9.50 16.41
N TYR A 18 7.67 10.18 16.28
CA TYR A 18 7.76 11.61 16.00
C TYR A 18 7.04 12.02 14.71
N THR A 19 6.93 11.12 13.72
CA THR A 19 6.19 11.38 12.46
C THR A 19 4.69 11.63 12.66
N LYS A 20 4.14 11.26 13.81
CA LYS A 20 2.73 11.41 14.17
C LYS A 20 2.47 12.51 15.20
N PHE A 21 3.50 13.25 15.62
CA PHE A 21 3.37 14.28 16.63
C PHE A 21 2.74 15.56 16.05
N SER A 22 2.02 16.31 16.89
CA SER A 22 1.53 17.64 16.50
C SER A 22 2.71 18.61 16.32
N PRO A 23 2.54 19.70 15.56
CA PRO A 23 3.59 20.71 15.39
C PRO A 23 4.13 21.24 16.72
N GLU A 24 3.27 21.50 17.71
CA GLU A 24 3.68 21.98 19.04
C GLU A 24 4.56 20.95 19.76
N LYS A 25 4.16 19.68 19.69
CA LYS A 25 4.92 18.58 20.30
C LYS A 25 6.26 18.36 19.61
N LEU A 26 6.34 18.54 18.29
CA LEU A 26 7.59 18.51 17.53
C LEU A 26 8.52 19.65 17.91
N HIS A 27 8.01 20.89 18.02
CA HIS A 27 8.82 22.03 18.46
C HIS A 27 9.31 21.86 19.90
N GLN A 28 8.49 21.31 20.79
CA GLN A 28 8.92 21.01 22.15
C GLN A 28 9.99 19.90 22.16
N LEU A 29 9.80 18.83 21.39
CA LEU A 29 10.80 17.76 21.26
C LEU A 29 12.13 18.29 20.72
N HIS A 30 12.10 19.16 19.69
CA HIS A 30 13.29 19.82 19.16
C HIS A 30 14.03 20.59 20.27
N LYS A 31 13.29 21.42 21.02
CA LYS A 31 13.87 22.21 22.12
C LYS A 31 14.47 21.33 23.21
N ASP A 32 13.74 20.31 23.64
CA ASP A 32 14.17 19.43 24.72
C ASP A 32 15.43 18.65 24.34
N VAL A 33 15.45 18.04 23.14
CA VAL A 33 16.62 17.28 22.65
C VAL A 33 17.81 18.23 22.46
N GLY A 34 17.61 19.40 21.85
CA GLY A 34 18.66 20.38 21.62
C GLY A 34 19.34 20.87 22.90
N GLN A 35 18.58 21.03 23.99
CA GLN A 35 19.12 21.44 25.30
C GLN A 35 20.01 20.39 25.95
N ILE A 36 19.77 19.11 25.68
CA ILE A 36 20.52 18.02 26.32
C ILE A 36 21.73 17.56 25.51
N LEU A 37 21.84 17.91 24.23
CA LEU A 37 22.93 17.47 23.35
C LEU A 37 24.34 17.70 23.91
N PRO A 38 24.68 18.86 24.52
CA PRO A 38 26.01 19.07 25.08
C PRO A 38 26.32 18.09 26.23
N THR A 39 25.35 17.83 27.10
CA THR A 39 25.49 16.86 28.19
C THR A 39 25.51 15.42 27.70
N ALA A 40 24.79 15.13 26.61
CA ALA A 40 24.76 13.80 25.99
C ALA A 40 26.14 13.42 25.43
N GLN A 41 26.86 14.37 24.84
CA GLN A 41 28.22 14.15 24.30
C GLN A 41 29.23 13.66 25.35
N GLU A 42 29.05 14.04 26.60
CA GLU A 42 29.96 13.65 27.69
C GLU A 42 29.60 12.31 28.34
N LYS A 43 28.34 11.87 28.18
CA LYS A 43 27.76 10.78 28.99
C LYS A 43 27.34 9.55 28.22
N LEU A 44 26.90 9.73 26.98
CA LEU A 44 26.46 8.63 26.14
C LEU A 44 27.66 7.98 25.46
N ASP A 45 27.53 6.69 25.17
CA ASP A 45 28.45 6.06 24.23
C ASP A 45 28.21 6.56 22.80
N SER A 46 29.11 6.20 21.88
CA SER A 46 29.02 6.67 20.49
C SER A 46 27.70 6.24 19.82
N ALA A 47 27.25 4.99 20.02
CA ALA A 47 26.05 4.49 19.36
C ALA A 47 24.80 5.25 19.83
N GLU A 48 24.62 5.40 21.14
CA GLU A 48 23.49 6.12 21.73
C GLU A 48 23.52 7.62 21.36
N LEU A 49 24.70 8.22 21.30
CA LEU A 49 24.87 9.62 20.89
C LEU A 49 24.47 9.83 19.43
N PHE A 50 24.85 8.92 18.53
CA PHE A 50 24.49 9.00 17.11
C PHE A 50 23.00 8.73 16.87
N ASP A 51 22.36 7.89 17.67
CA ASP A 51 20.89 7.77 17.65
C ASP A 51 20.23 9.10 18.08
N LEU A 52 20.74 9.76 19.12
CA LEU A 52 20.22 11.05 19.54
C LEU A 52 20.43 12.15 18.47
N TYR A 53 21.57 12.13 17.78
CA TYR A 53 21.82 13.01 16.63
C TYR A 53 20.87 12.73 15.46
N GLU A 54 20.56 11.47 15.17
CA GLU A 54 19.58 11.10 14.14
C GLU A 54 18.18 11.61 14.49
N LEU A 55 17.74 11.42 15.74
CA LEU A 55 16.46 11.97 16.19
C LEU A 55 16.44 13.49 16.05
N TYR A 56 17.49 14.17 16.52
CA TYR A 56 17.56 15.62 16.44
C TYR A 56 17.60 16.11 14.99
N PHE A 57 18.28 15.39 14.10
CA PHE A 57 18.29 15.64 12.67
C PHE A 57 16.87 15.59 12.09
N HIS A 58 16.13 14.49 12.31
CA HIS A 58 14.77 14.34 11.78
C HIS A 58 13.82 15.42 12.30
N VAL A 59 13.86 15.67 13.60
CA VAL A 59 13.00 16.67 14.23
C VAL A 59 13.37 18.09 13.77
N SER A 60 14.66 18.37 13.54
CA SER A 60 15.13 19.65 12.98
C SER A 60 14.55 19.89 11.59
N LEU A 61 14.57 18.89 10.70
CA LEU A 61 13.95 19.01 9.38
C LEU A 61 12.44 19.24 9.47
N LEU A 62 11.73 18.47 10.30
CA LEU A 62 10.28 18.60 10.48
C LEU A 62 9.85 19.94 11.10
N THR A 63 10.79 20.67 11.71
CA THR A 63 10.55 21.97 12.35
C THR A 63 11.24 23.13 11.62
N ASN A 64 11.75 22.90 10.40
CA ASN A 64 12.44 23.89 9.54
C ASN A 64 13.72 24.50 10.15
N HIS A 65 14.46 23.73 10.95
CA HIS A 65 15.75 24.13 11.50
C HIS A 65 16.92 23.51 10.70
N ASP A 66 17.03 23.88 9.43
CA ASP A 66 17.96 23.25 8.48
C ASP A 66 19.43 23.36 8.91
N VAL A 67 19.81 24.44 9.59
CA VAL A 67 21.17 24.63 10.15
C VAL A 67 21.47 23.58 11.21
N ASN A 68 20.51 23.26 12.07
CA ASN A 68 20.65 22.23 13.11
C ASN A 68 20.74 20.84 12.48
N ALA A 69 19.89 20.56 11.48
CA ALA A 69 19.94 19.32 10.73
C ALA A 69 21.31 19.16 10.02
N LYS A 70 21.80 20.22 9.37
CA LYS A 70 23.10 20.21 8.70
C LYS A 70 24.24 19.94 9.68
N SER A 71 24.22 20.54 10.86
CA SER A 71 25.22 20.29 11.90
C SER A 71 25.26 18.82 12.33
N MET A 72 24.10 18.15 12.46
CA MET A 72 24.07 16.73 12.78
C MET A 72 24.61 15.90 11.62
N LEU A 73 24.23 16.23 10.39
CA LEU A 73 24.71 15.55 9.18
C LEU A 73 26.24 15.64 9.04
N ASP A 74 26.83 16.78 9.37
CA ASP A 74 28.30 16.96 9.35
C ASP A 74 28.98 16.08 10.40
N ARG A 75 28.40 15.94 11.60
CA ARG A 75 28.91 14.99 12.62
C ARG A 75 28.88 13.54 12.13
N PHE A 76 27.81 13.13 11.44
CA PHE A 76 27.76 11.82 10.79
C PHE A 76 28.85 11.65 9.74
N ASN A 77 29.10 12.68 8.92
CA ASN A 77 30.15 12.64 7.90
C ASN A 77 31.56 12.49 8.51
N ASP A 78 31.84 13.22 9.59
CA ASP A 78 33.12 13.24 10.27
C ASP A 78 33.43 11.89 10.93
N GLU A 79 32.45 11.29 11.63
CA GLU A 79 32.60 9.97 12.27
C GLU A 79 32.96 8.89 11.26
N PHE A 80 32.26 8.86 10.12
CA PHE A 80 32.53 7.85 9.09
C PHE A 80 33.75 8.20 8.23
N SER A 81 34.40 9.37 8.41
CA SER A 81 35.60 9.77 7.66
C SER A 81 35.46 9.60 6.13
N GLY A 82 34.26 9.85 5.60
CA GLY A 82 33.96 9.66 4.18
C GLY A 82 33.80 8.20 3.71
N GLN A 83 33.80 7.22 4.62
CA GLN A 83 33.44 5.84 4.31
C GLN A 83 31.96 5.74 3.92
N ARG A 84 31.64 4.74 3.09
CA ARG A 84 30.30 4.52 2.58
C ARG A 84 29.38 4.01 3.70
N SER A 85 28.46 4.86 4.14
CA SER A 85 27.43 4.53 5.13
C SER A 85 26.04 4.76 4.54
N GLN A 86 25.21 3.71 4.48
CA GLN A 86 23.84 3.82 3.97
C GLN A 86 23.02 4.83 4.78
N LYS A 87 23.18 4.83 6.12
CA LYS A 87 22.48 5.76 7.01
C LYS A 87 22.85 7.20 6.63
N TYR A 88 24.14 7.50 6.49
CA TYR A 88 24.58 8.83 6.09
C TYR A 88 24.04 9.25 4.71
N SER A 89 24.08 8.37 3.70
CA SER A 89 23.51 8.65 2.37
C SER A 89 22.01 9.01 2.43
N ILE A 90 21.24 8.30 3.27
CA ILE A 90 19.82 8.56 3.46
C ILE A 90 19.58 9.90 4.16
N LEU A 91 20.30 10.19 5.24
CA LEU A 91 20.18 11.47 5.95
C LEU A 91 20.58 12.63 5.03
N LYS A 92 21.64 12.46 4.24
CA LYS A 92 22.07 13.45 3.24
C LYS A 92 21.00 13.67 2.17
N SER A 93 20.39 12.60 1.67
CA SER A 93 19.26 12.66 0.74
C SER A 93 18.07 13.43 1.33
N MET A 94 17.67 13.11 2.57
CA MET A 94 16.60 13.81 3.30
C MET A 94 16.86 15.30 3.45
N TYR A 95 18.09 15.67 3.79
CA TYR A 95 18.48 17.07 3.92
C TYR A 95 18.36 17.82 2.59
N TYR A 96 18.83 17.23 1.49
CA TYR A 96 18.72 17.87 0.17
C TYR A 96 17.26 18.01 -0.27
N GLU A 97 16.42 17.00 -0.07
CA GLU A 97 14.99 17.09 -0.37
C GLU A 97 14.31 18.19 0.45
N ALA A 98 14.53 18.23 1.77
CA ALA A 98 13.95 19.26 2.64
C ALA A 98 14.39 20.68 2.27
N THR A 99 15.56 20.83 1.65
CA THR A 99 16.11 22.12 1.20
C THR A 99 15.83 22.42 -0.28
N GLY A 100 14.95 21.64 -0.94
CA GLY A 100 14.51 21.86 -2.31
C GLY A 100 15.53 21.47 -3.39
N LYS A 101 16.48 20.59 -3.05
CA LYS A 101 17.57 20.11 -3.92
C LYS A 101 17.33 18.65 -4.32
N ASP A 102 16.21 18.39 -4.99
CA ASP A 102 15.73 17.03 -5.29
C ASP A 102 16.73 16.22 -6.11
N ARG A 103 17.47 16.86 -7.02
CA ARG A 103 18.48 16.19 -7.84
C ARG A 103 19.64 15.69 -6.96
N GLU A 104 20.16 16.56 -6.11
CA GLU A 104 21.21 16.19 -5.15
C GLU A 104 20.71 15.16 -4.13
N ALA A 105 19.42 15.18 -3.80
CA ALA A 105 18.79 14.18 -2.93
C ALA A 105 18.82 12.77 -3.54
N VAL A 106 18.55 12.66 -4.84
CA VAL A 106 18.67 11.39 -5.58
C VAL A 106 20.13 10.98 -5.73
N ASP A 107 21.01 11.91 -6.13
CA ASP A 107 22.44 11.64 -6.32
C ASP A 107 23.11 11.16 -5.02
N ALA A 108 22.67 11.67 -3.86
CA ALA A 108 23.18 11.28 -2.54
C ALA A 108 22.91 9.81 -2.18
N LEU A 109 21.90 9.17 -2.77
CA LEU A 109 21.59 7.75 -2.53
C LEU A 109 22.48 6.82 -3.35
N GLY A 110 23.16 7.35 -4.38
CA GLY A 110 23.98 6.57 -5.29
C GLY A 110 23.18 5.59 -6.16
N ALA A 111 23.89 4.83 -6.98
CA ALA A 111 23.30 3.88 -7.95
C ALA A 111 23.33 2.42 -7.46
N SER A 112 23.72 2.17 -6.22
CA SER A 112 23.98 0.80 -5.78
C SER A 112 22.68 0.08 -5.43
N THR A 113 22.50 -1.02 -6.12
CA THR A 113 21.34 -1.90 -6.06
C THR A 113 21.19 -2.67 -4.76
N ASP A 114 22.28 -2.83 -3.99
CA ASP A 114 22.31 -3.70 -2.81
C ASP A 114 21.94 -2.95 -1.50
N GLU A 115 21.59 -1.67 -1.61
CA GLU A 115 21.23 -0.84 -0.46
C GLU A 115 19.72 -0.77 -0.30
N LEU A 116 19.16 -1.69 0.50
CA LEU A 116 17.71 -1.81 0.71
C LEU A 116 16.99 -0.48 0.98
N ARG A 117 17.50 0.29 1.95
CA ARG A 117 16.89 1.57 2.36
C ARG A 117 17.02 2.65 1.28
N ALA A 118 18.14 2.69 0.57
CA ALA A 118 18.33 3.61 -0.54
C ALA A 118 17.40 3.26 -1.70
N SER A 119 17.27 1.97 -2.04
CA SER A 119 16.34 1.48 -3.07
C SER A 119 14.89 1.87 -2.76
N ARG A 120 14.43 1.73 -1.50
CA ARG A 120 13.08 2.18 -1.11
C ARG A 120 12.88 3.69 -1.32
N ARG A 121 13.90 4.48 -0.98
CA ARG A 121 13.84 5.93 -1.12
C ARG A 121 13.89 6.37 -2.59
N LEU A 122 14.72 5.72 -3.41
CA LEU A 122 14.75 5.91 -4.87
C LEU A 122 13.38 5.61 -5.49
N ALA A 123 12.71 4.52 -5.06
CA ALA A 123 11.34 4.25 -5.49
C ALA A 123 10.39 5.41 -5.13
N THR A 124 10.52 5.98 -3.93
CA THR A 124 9.70 7.13 -3.52
C THR A 124 9.91 8.34 -4.45
N PHE A 125 11.15 8.67 -4.81
CA PHE A 125 11.45 9.73 -5.77
C PHE A 125 10.90 9.43 -7.18
N ALA A 126 10.85 8.16 -7.58
CA ALA A 126 10.30 7.76 -8.88
C ALA A 126 8.77 7.91 -8.97
N ARG A 127 8.06 8.24 -7.88
CA ARG A 127 6.60 8.38 -7.87
C ARG A 127 6.10 9.54 -8.73
N TYR A 128 6.85 10.63 -8.79
CA TYR A 128 6.48 11.84 -9.52
C TYR A 128 7.56 12.25 -10.52
N LYS A 129 7.16 12.91 -11.59
CA LYS A 129 8.08 13.59 -12.50
C LYS A 129 8.46 14.95 -11.92
N ALA A 130 9.47 15.59 -12.50
CA ALA A 130 9.90 16.93 -12.12
C ALA A 130 8.80 18.00 -12.25
N ASP A 131 7.76 17.76 -13.07
CA ASP A 131 6.60 18.65 -13.22
C ASP A 131 5.49 18.40 -12.17
N GLY A 132 5.71 17.47 -11.23
CA GLY A 132 4.76 17.10 -10.18
C GLY A 132 3.68 16.09 -10.62
N SER A 133 3.62 15.71 -11.90
CA SER A 133 2.70 14.67 -12.37
C SER A 133 3.15 13.27 -11.93
N GLU A 134 2.20 12.34 -11.76
CA GLU A 134 2.54 10.96 -11.41
C GLU A 134 3.36 10.28 -12.52
N ASN A 135 4.41 9.56 -12.12
CA ASN A 135 5.26 8.77 -13.00
C ASN A 135 5.02 7.27 -12.79
N VAL A 136 3.79 6.82 -13.05
CA VAL A 136 3.35 5.45 -12.71
C VAL A 136 4.27 4.37 -13.29
N ALA A 137 4.76 4.53 -14.52
CA ALA A 137 5.63 3.55 -15.17
C ALA A 137 7.00 3.38 -14.48
N GLU A 138 7.71 4.49 -14.20
CA GLU A 138 9.00 4.40 -13.49
C GLU A 138 8.78 3.99 -12.03
N TYR A 139 7.64 4.35 -11.45
CA TYR A 139 7.32 3.95 -10.09
C TYR A 139 7.12 2.45 -9.96
N ILE A 140 6.33 1.84 -10.85
CA ILE A 140 6.17 0.38 -10.95
C ILE A 140 7.53 -0.30 -11.06
N LYS A 141 8.38 0.17 -11.99
CA LYS A 141 9.72 -0.40 -12.20
C LYS A 141 10.58 -0.33 -10.93
N SER A 142 10.53 0.79 -10.22
CA SER A 142 11.31 0.99 -9.00
C SER A 142 10.80 0.15 -7.83
N LEU A 143 9.47 0.02 -7.67
CA LEU A 143 8.86 -0.85 -6.66
C LEU A 143 9.17 -2.33 -6.92
N THR A 144 9.06 -2.78 -8.18
CA THR A 144 9.42 -4.15 -8.56
C THR A 144 10.90 -4.42 -8.29
N PHE A 145 11.78 -3.49 -8.63
CA PHE A 145 13.20 -3.61 -8.33
C PHE A 145 13.45 -3.71 -6.81
N TYR A 146 12.80 -2.87 -6.01
CA TYR A 146 12.88 -2.93 -4.55
C TYR A 146 12.39 -4.27 -3.99
N LEU A 147 11.27 -4.81 -4.48
CA LEU A 147 10.71 -6.08 -4.02
C LEU A 147 11.58 -7.30 -4.39
N ASN A 148 12.40 -7.20 -5.44
CA ASN A 148 13.41 -8.23 -5.71
C ASN A 148 14.48 -8.30 -4.60
N ILE A 149 14.71 -7.20 -3.89
CA ILE A 149 15.63 -7.12 -2.75
C ILE A 149 14.91 -7.47 -1.45
N GLN A 150 13.67 -6.99 -1.27
CA GLN A 150 12.85 -7.21 -0.08
C GLN A 150 11.48 -7.78 -0.42
N PRO A 151 11.39 -9.09 -0.72
CA PRO A 151 10.14 -9.72 -1.12
C PRO A 151 9.12 -9.83 0.01
N SER A 152 9.51 -9.60 1.26
CA SER A 152 8.62 -9.68 2.43
C SER A 152 7.94 -8.35 2.79
N ASP A 153 8.14 -7.27 2.04
CA ASP A 153 7.49 -5.99 2.33
C ASP A 153 6.06 -5.96 1.79
N VAL A 154 5.12 -6.32 2.67
CA VAL A 154 3.67 -6.31 2.42
C VAL A 154 3.14 -4.94 2.01
N THR A 155 3.73 -3.86 2.53
CA THR A 155 3.27 -2.50 2.23
C THR A 155 3.63 -2.15 0.79
N THR A 156 4.85 -2.50 0.38
CA THR A 156 5.31 -2.24 -0.98
C THR A 156 4.61 -3.12 -2.02
N TRP A 157 4.28 -4.38 -1.70
CA TRP A 157 3.41 -5.20 -2.54
C TRP A 157 2.01 -4.60 -2.73
N ALA A 158 1.38 -4.13 -1.65
CA ALA A 158 0.07 -3.49 -1.72
C ALA A 158 0.11 -2.18 -2.54
N GLU A 159 1.20 -1.41 -2.42
CA GLU A 159 1.42 -0.19 -3.19
C GLU A 159 1.63 -0.46 -4.68
N LEU A 160 2.41 -1.50 -5.02
CA LEU A 160 2.62 -1.94 -6.40
C LEU A 160 1.30 -2.40 -7.04
N ALA A 161 0.47 -3.13 -6.29
CA ALA A 161 -0.86 -3.53 -6.74
C ALA A 161 -1.73 -2.33 -7.15
N GLU A 162 -1.71 -1.25 -6.35
CA GLU A 162 -2.44 -0.03 -6.66
C GLU A 162 -1.92 0.65 -7.93
N GLN A 163 -0.60 0.65 -8.17
CA GLN A 163 -0.04 1.23 -9.39
C GLN A 163 -0.43 0.42 -10.64
N TYR A 164 -0.41 -0.91 -10.56
CA TYR A 164 -0.89 -1.76 -11.66
C TYR A 164 -2.38 -1.55 -11.93
N ALA A 165 -3.20 -1.45 -10.88
CA ALA A 165 -4.63 -1.17 -11.02
C ALA A 165 -4.90 0.20 -11.68
N LYS A 166 -4.10 1.24 -11.38
CA LYS A 166 -4.24 2.57 -12.01
C LYS A 166 -4.10 2.55 -13.53
N ILE A 167 -3.27 1.65 -14.07
CA ILE A 167 -3.06 1.49 -15.52
C ILE A 167 -3.95 0.39 -16.12
N GLY A 168 -4.94 -0.10 -15.36
CA GLY A 168 -5.86 -1.15 -15.80
C GLY A 168 -5.24 -2.54 -15.89
N ASN A 169 -4.04 -2.75 -15.35
CA ASN A 169 -3.39 -4.05 -15.35
C ASN A 169 -3.80 -4.87 -14.11
N TYR A 170 -5.02 -5.41 -14.14
CA TYR A 170 -5.64 -6.02 -12.96
C TYR A 170 -5.12 -7.43 -12.64
N GLU A 171 -4.52 -8.14 -13.61
CA GLU A 171 -3.91 -9.45 -13.37
C GLU A 171 -2.68 -9.30 -12.46
N GLU A 172 -1.77 -8.39 -12.82
CA GLU A 172 -0.58 -8.07 -12.05
C GLU A 172 -0.94 -7.41 -10.71
N ALA A 173 -1.98 -6.58 -10.67
CA ALA A 173 -2.51 -6.05 -9.41
C ALA A 173 -2.99 -7.19 -8.49
N THR A 174 -3.72 -8.17 -9.02
CA THR A 174 -4.19 -9.34 -8.26
C THR A 174 -3.02 -10.20 -7.80
N PHE A 175 -1.99 -10.39 -8.63
CA PHE A 175 -0.76 -11.10 -8.25
C PHE A 175 -0.11 -10.44 -7.04
N CYS A 176 0.09 -9.11 -7.09
CA CYS A 176 0.69 -8.37 -5.97
C CYS A 176 -0.14 -8.48 -4.68
N ILE A 177 -1.47 -8.45 -4.75
CA ILE A 177 -2.33 -8.67 -3.58
C ILE A 177 -2.20 -10.10 -3.03
N LYS A 178 -2.02 -11.10 -3.89
CA LYS A 178 -1.78 -12.48 -3.44
C LYS A 178 -0.45 -12.61 -2.69
N GLU A 179 0.60 -11.92 -3.13
CA GLU A 179 1.88 -11.86 -2.38
C GLU A 179 1.68 -11.26 -0.98
N VAL A 180 0.85 -10.22 -0.84
CA VAL A 180 0.45 -9.70 0.49
C VAL A 180 -0.24 -10.79 1.32
N LEU A 181 -1.18 -11.52 0.73
CA LEU A 181 -1.96 -12.56 1.42
C LEU A 181 -1.14 -13.80 1.82
N LEU A 182 -0.01 -14.06 1.16
CA LEU A 182 0.93 -15.11 1.59
C LEU A 182 1.55 -14.79 2.95
N LEU A 183 1.78 -13.51 3.23
CA LEU A 183 2.38 -13.03 4.48
C LEU A 183 1.31 -12.67 5.53
N GLU A 184 0.16 -12.17 5.07
CA GLU A 184 -0.96 -11.72 5.91
C GLU A 184 -2.26 -12.49 5.56
N PRO A 185 -2.35 -13.80 5.89
CA PRO A 185 -3.44 -14.68 5.45
C PRO A 185 -4.81 -14.37 6.07
N LEU A 186 -4.86 -13.47 7.06
CA LEU A 186 -6.10 -13.04 7.73
C LEU A 186 -6.52 -11.61 7.34
N ALA A 187 -5.83 -10.97 6.40
CA ALA A 187 -6.13 -9.62 5.95
C ALA A 187 -7.40 -9.59 5.05
N TYR A 188 -8.57 -9.57 5.68
CA TYR A 188 -9.88 -9.54 4.98
C TYR A 188 -10.01 -8.39 3.97
N ASN A 189 -9.39 -7.23 4.27
CA ASN A 189 -9.33 -6.08 3.38
C ASN A 189 -8.54 -6.35 2.10
N MET A 190 -7.53 -7.22 2.16
CA MET A 190 -6.73 -7.63 1.00
C MET A 190 -7.47 -8.67 0.15
N PHE A 191 -8.21 -9.60 0.77
CA PHE A 191 -9.15 -10.47 0.02
C PHE A 191 -10.19 -9.65 -0.75
N TYR A 192 -10.73 -8.59 -0.15
CA TYR A 192 -11.60 -7.67 -0.88
C TYR A 192 -10.90 -6.97 -2.05
N LYS A 193 -9.66 -6.47 -1.87
CA LYS A 193 -8.90 -5.88 -2.98
C LYS A 193 -8.66 -6.89 -4.12
N ALA A 194 -8.33 -8.14 -3.80
CA ALA A 194 -8.20 -9.20 -4.80
C ALA A 194 -9.50 -9.41 -5.58
N GLY A 195 -10.63 -9.54 -4.88
CA GLY A 195 -11.94 -9.68 -5.51
C GLY A 195 -12.30 -8.48 -6.39
N LEU A 196 -11.95 -7.27 -5.96
CA LEU A 196 -12.18 -6.04 -6.71
C LEU A 196 -11.39 -6.01 -8.02
N TYR A 197 -10.09 -6.32 -7.99
CA TYR A 197 -9.26 -6.34 -9.20
C TYR A 197 -9.66 -7.48 -10.14
N GLN A 198 -9.99 -8.66 -9.62
CA GLN A 198 -10.53 -9.76 -10.42
C GLN A 198 -11.86 -9.37 -11.08
N TYR A 199 -12.74 -8.66 -10.38
CA TYR A 199 -13.98 -8.17 -10.95
C TYR A 199 -13.75 -7.12 -12.05
N TYR A 200 -12.81 -6.20 -11.86
CA TYR A 200 -12.44 -5.24 -12.91
C TYR A 200 -11.79 -5.90 -14.13
N HIS A 201 -10.97 -6.93 -13.91
CA HIS A 201 -10.44 -7.77 -15.00
C HIS A 201 -11.59 -8.44 -15.76
N PHE A 202 -12.57 -9.02 -15.06
CA PHE A 202 -13.76 -9.59 -15.68
C PHE A 202 -14.49 -8.55 -16.55
N LEU A 203 -14.72 -7.34 -16.03
CA LEU A 203 -15.38 -6.27 -16.79
C LEU A 203 -14.60 -5.83 -18.04
N GLN A 204 -13.25 -5.84 -17.99
CA GLN A 204 -12.42 -5.58 -19.16
C GLN A 204 -12.58 -6.66 -20.23
N GLN A 205 -12.66 -7.93 -19.83
CA GLN A 205 -12.81 -9.05 -20.78
C GLN A 205 -14.23 -9.17 -21.34
N ASP A 206 -15.24 -8.76 -20.56
CA ASP A 206 -16.66 -8.91 -20.92
C ASP A 206 -17.24 -7.69 -21.67
N GLN A 207 -16.40 -6.83 -22.26
CA GLN A 207 -16.86 -5.64 -22.99
C GLN A 207 -17.77 -5.97 -24.18
N ALA A 208 -17.46 -7.04 -24.92
CA ALA A 208 -18.20 -7.43 -26.12
C ALA A 208 -19.52 -8.16 -25.83
N LYS A 209 -19.79 -8.51 -24.56
CA LYS A 209 -20.97 -9.27 -24.14
C LYS A 209 -21.25 -10.48 -25.01
N SER A 210 -20.20 -11.23 -25.37
CA SER A 210 -20.29 -12.38 -26.25
C SER A 210 -21.15 -13.48 -25.63
N GLU A 211 -21.98 -14.12 -26.46
CA GLU A 211 -22.80 -15.29 -26.11
C GLU A 211 -22.14 -16.61 -26.56
N LYS A 212 -20.93 -16.54 -27.12
CA LYS A 212 -20.23 -17.72 -27.60
C LYS A 212 -19.78 -18.57 -26.43
N GLU A 213 -20.03 -19.88 -26.51
CA GLU A 213 -19.64 -20.88 -25.50
C GLU A 213 -18.19 -20.73 -25.03
N LYS A 214 -17.23 -20.62 -25.96
CA LYS A 214 -15.81 -20.45 -25.63
C LYS A 214 -15.55 -19.21 -24.76
N ASP A 215 -16.21 -18.10 -25.05
CA ASP A 215 -15.97 -16.83 -24.36
C ASP A 215 -16.60 -16.87 -22.97
N LEU A 216 -17.82 -17.42 -22.85
CA LEU A 216 -18.49 -17.65 -21.57
C LEU A 216 -17.67 -18.57 -20.64
N LEU A 217 -17.10 -19.64 -21.20
CA LEU A 217 -16.23 -20.58 -20.48
C LEU A 217 -14.90 -19.95 -20.03
N ALA A 218 -14.43 -18.92 -20.74
CA ALA A 218 -13.25 -18.14 -20.34
C ALA A 218 -13.57 -17.07 -19.28
N LEU A 219 -14.79 -16.52 -19.28
CA LEU A 219 -15.21 -15.45 -18.37
C LEU A 219 -15.65 -15.94 -16.99
N TYR A 220 -16.37 -17.06 -16.91
CA TYR A 220 -16.91 -17.53 -15.63
C TYR A 220 -15.83 -17.77 -14.54
N PRO A 221 -14.62 -18.29 -14.84
CA PRO A 221 -13.62 -18.53 -13.80
C PRO A 221 -13.10 -17.21 -13.19
N ILE A 222 -13.05 -16.14 -13.98
CA ILE A 222 -12.63 -14.82 -13.52
C ILE A 222 -13.67 -14.26 -12.55
N LEU A 223 -14.95 -14.32 -12.94
CA LEU A 223 -16.05 -13.86 -12.08
C LEU A 223 -16.19 -14.72 -10.81
N GLN A 224 -15.96 -16.04 -10.93
CA GLN A 224 -15.90 -16.95 -9.79
C GLN A 224 -14.77 -16.60 -8.83
N ALA A 225 -13.56 -16.34 -9.34
CA ALA A 225 -12.45 -15.94 -8.49
C ALA A 225 -12.75 -14.64 -7.72
N ALA A 226 -13.38 -13.66 -8.37
CA ALA A 226 -13.82 -12.43 -7.71
C ALA A 226 -14.82 -12.70 -6.57
N ARG A 227 -15.85 -13.52 -6.84
CA ARG A 227 -16.84 -13.96 -5.84
C ARG A 227 -16.16 -14.62 -4.64
N ASP A 228 -15.28 -15.58 -4.90
CA ASP A 228 -14.65 -16.39 -3.86
C ASP A 228 -13.73 -15.54 -2.98
N SER A 229 -13.02 -14.57 -3.56
CA SER A 229 -12.24 -13.57 -2.82
C SER A 229 -13.13 -12.70 -1.91
N PHE A 230 -14.29 -12.24 -2.38
CA PHE A 230 -15.22 -11.49 -1.55
C PHE A 230 -15.86 -12.35 -0.45
N LEU A 231 -16.20 -13.60 -0.75
CA LEU A 231 -16.70 -14.56 0.23
C LEU A 231 -15.68 -14.79 1.35
N ARG A 232 -14.40 -14.95 0.99
CA ARG A 232 -13.32 -15.10 1.97
C ARG A 232 -13.16 -13.85 2.84
N ALA A 233 -13.32 -12.66 2.27
CA ALA A 233 -13.28 -11.42 3.04
C ALA A 233 -14.40 -11.33 4.09
N VAL A 234 -15.63 -11.73 3.76
CA VAL A 234 -16.76 -11.71 4.72
C VAL A 234 -16.71 -12.88 5.72
N GLU A 235 -16.09 -14.00 5.34
CA GLU A 235 -15.83 -15.11 6.26
C GLU A 235 -14.88 -14.67 7.38
N LEU A 236 -13.84 -13.91 7.03
CA LEU A 236 -12.89 -13.34 8.01
C LEU A 236 -13.45 -12.13 8.75
N SER A 237 -14.34 -11.35 8.12
CA SER A 237 -14.95 -10.16 8.71
C SER A 237 -16.40 -9.99 8.26
N ALA A 238 -17.33 -10.56 9.03
CA ALA A 238 -18.76 -10.58 8.70
C ALA A 238 -19.44 -9.20 8.68
N THR A 239 -18.81 -8.18 9.28
CA THR A 239 -19.29 -6.79 9.29
C THR A 239 -18.69 -5.94 8.17
N PHE A 240 -17.83 -6.51 7.31
CA PHE A 240 -17.18 -5.75 6.26
C PHE A 240 -18.10 -5.54 5.04
N THR A 241 -18.91 -4.47 5.09
CA THR A 241 -19.96 -4.19 4.10
C THR A 241 -19.44 -4.21 2.65
N LYS A 242 -18.25 -3.67 2.38
CA LYS A 242 -17.71 -3.57 1.01
C LYS A 242 -17.61 -4.93 0.32
N ALA A 243 -17.24 -5.99 1.05
CA ALA A 243 -17.17 -7.33 0.48
C ALA A 243 -18.57 -7.93 0.25
N TRP A 244 -19.54 -7.67 1.13
CA TRP A 244 -20.95 -8.03 0.88
C TRP A 244 -21.50 -7.34 -0.38
N VAL A 245 -21.18 -6.05 -0.58
CA VAL A 245 -21.51 -5.34 -1.81
C VAL A 245 -20.86 -6.01 -3.03
N GLY A 246 -19.60 -6.45 -2.93
CA GLY A 246 -18.92 -7.19 -3.99
C GLY A 246 -19.63 -8.50 -4.36
N ILE A 247 -20.06 -9.29 -3.37
CA ILE A 247 -20.82 -10.53 -3.58
C ILE A 247 -22.15 -10.25 -4.30
N ALA A 248 -22.91 -9.25 -3.82
CA ALA A 248 -24.16 -8.84 -4.45
C ALA A 248 -23.93 -8.38 -5.90
N THR A 249 -22.86 -7.60 -6.13
CA THR A 249 -22.49 -7.11 -7.47
C THR A 249 -22.18 -8.26 -8.43
N VAL A 250 -21.39 -9.24 -7.99
CA VAL A 250 -21.08 -10.42 -8.82
C VAL A 250 -22.34 -11.22 -9.15
N GLY A 251 -23.24 -11.41 -8.19
CA GLY A 251 -24.49 -12.13 -8.44
C GLY A 251 -25.51 -11.37 -9.29
N ASP A 252 -25.41 -10.06 -9.39
CA ASP A 252 -26.22 -9.23 -10.31
C ASP A 252 -25.58 -9.11 -11.70
N SER A 253 -24.42 -9.74 -11.94
CA SER A 253 -23.80 -9.79 -13.26
C SER A 253 -24.71 -10.45 -14.29
N ASP A 254 -24.82 -9.83 -15.46
CA ASP A 254 -25.52 -10.36 -16.62
C ASP A 254 -24.88 -11.64 -17.18
N LEU A 255 -23.61 -11.91 -16.85
CA LEU A 255 -22.95 -13.18 -17.20
C LEU A 255 -23.72 -14.38 -16.62
N ILE A 256 -24.30 -14.26 -15.42
CA ILE A 256 -25.05 -15.35 -14.77
C ILE A 256 -26.21 -15.81 -15.67
N ASN A 257 -27.00 -14.86 -16.20
CA ASN A 257 -28.10 -15.17 -17.10
C ASN A 257 -27.63 -15.79 -18.42
N ARG A 258 -26.50 -15.30 -18.97
CA ARG A 258 -25.93 -15.83 -20.22
C ARG A 258 -25.44 -17.28 -20.07
N LEU A 259 -24.81 -17.58 -18.93
CA LEU A 259 -24.40 -18.94 -18.58
C LEU A 259 -25.60 -19.88 -18.46
N GLU A 260 -26.71 -19.45 -17.84
CA GLU A 260 -27.93 -20.24 -17.72
C GLU A 260 -28.62 -20.50 -19.07
N ASN A 261 -28.69 -19.49 -19.94
CA ASN A 261 -29.40 -19.58 -21.21
C ASN A 261 -28.67 -20.43 -22.26
N SER A 262 -27.36 -20.62 -22.12
CA SER A 262 -26.56 -21.44 -23.04
C SER A 262 -26.68 -22.92 -22.69
N LYS A 263 -27.52 -23.66 -23.44
CA LYS A 263 -27.82 -25.09 -23.20
C LYS A 263 -26.60 -26.00 -23.00
N LYS A 264 -25.50 -25.74 -23.71
CA LYS A 264 -24.28 -26.56 -23.60
C LYS A 264 -23.46 -26.17 -22.37
N VAL A 265 -23.31 -24.87 -22.12
CA VAL A 265 -22.53 -24.34 -21.00
C VAL A 265 -23.22 -24.65 -19.68
N SER A 266 -24.54 -24.54 -19.60
CA SER A 266 -25.32 -24.89 -18.40
C SER A 266 -25.36 -26.38 -18.08
N ALA A 267 -25.00 -27.25 -19.04
CA ALA A 267 -24.82 -28.68 -18.81
C ALA A 267 -23.49 -29.03 -18.12
N ASP A 268 -22.51 -28.11 -18.11
CA ASP A 268 -21.27 -28.29 -17.35
C ASP A 268 -21.57 -28.18 -15.85
N SER A 269 -21.18 -29.21 -15.09
CA SER A 269 -21.48 -29.31 -13.67
C SER A 269 -20.82 -28.21 -12.83
N LYS A 270 -19.63 -27.73 -13.22
CA LYS A 270 -18.92 -26.65 -12.53
C LYS A 270 -19.62 -25.32 -12.76
N VAL A 271 -20.04 -25.06 -14.00
CA VAL A 271 -20.75 -23.84 -14.34
C VAL A 271 -22.12 -23.80 -13.65
N SER A 272 -22.87 -24.91 -13.71
CA SER A 272 -24.17 -25.03 -13.04
C SER A 272 -24.04 -24.81 -11.52
N ALA A 273 -23.02 -25.40 -10.88
CA ALA A 273 -22.73 -25.18 -9.47
C ALA A 273 -22.40 -23.71 -9.18
N PHE A 274 -21.49 -23.11 -9.95
CA PHE A 274 -21.11 -21.71 -9.82
C PHE A 274 -22.32 -20.77 -9.90
N VAL A 275 -23.17 -20.92 -10.93
CA VAL A 275 -24.39 -20.11 -11.11
C VAL A 275 -25.31 -20.25 -9.90
N LYS A 276 -25.64 -21.49 -9.51
CA LYS A 276 -26.56 -21.76 -8.41
C LYS A 276 -26.06 -21.16 -7.09
N GLU A 277 -24.80 -21.41 -6.74
CA GLU A 277 -24.19 -20.87 -5.52
C GLU A 277 -24.15 -19.35 -5.54
N THR A 278 -23.80 -18.74 -6.68
CA THR A 278 -23.71 -17.29 -6.82
C THR A 278 -25.07 -16.62 -6.61
N ILE A 279 -26.15 -17.19 -7.15
CA ILE A 279 -27.52 -16.71 -6.93
C ILE A 279 -27.90 -16.83 -5.45
N GLN A 280 -27.55 -17.93 -4.78
CA GLN A 280 -27.84 -18.13 -3.36
C GLN A 280 -27.12 -17.09 -2.48
N VAL A 281 -25.81 -16.90 -2.67
CA VAL A 281 -25.05 -15.94 -1.86
C VAL A 281 -25.40 -14.49 -2.18
N ARG A 282 -25.90 -14.18 -3.38
CA ARG A 282 -26.38 -12.85 -3.76
C ARG A 282 -27.53 -12.38 -2.88
N GLU A 283 -28.54 -13.20 -2.67
CA GLU A 283 -29.71 -12.83 -1.87
C GLU A 283 -29.32 -12.62 -0.40
N LEU A 284 -28.44 -13.48 0.12
CA LEU A 284 -27.86 -13.30 1.45
C LEU A 284 -27.08 -11.99 1.55
N ALA A 285 -26.21 -11.71 0.57
CA ALA A 285 -25.39 -10.51 0.55
C ALA A 285 -26.24 -9.23 0.52
N LYS A 286 -27.28 -9.17 -0.32
CA LYS A 286 -28.23 -8.03 -0.35
C LYS A 286 -28.90 -7.84 1.01
N SER A 287 -29.33 -8.92 1.66
CA SER A 287 -29.90 -8.83 3.00
C SER A 287 -28.91 -8.30 4.04
N ARG A 288 -27.65 -8.77 4.01
CA ARG A 288 -26.59 -8.33 4.93
C ARG A 288 -26.20 -6.87 4.73
N VAL A 289 -26.11 -6.39 3.49
CA VAL A 289 -25.83 -4.97 3.22
C VAL A 289 -26.95 -4.09 3.78
N ARG A 290 -28.23 -4.47 3.60
CA ARG A 290 -29.37 -3.71 4.17
C ARG A 290 -29.29 -3.61 5.69
N GLU A 291 -28.96 -4.73 6.35
CA GLU A 291 -28.83 -4.79 7.80
C GLU A 291 -27.68 -3.90 8.31
N LEU A 292 -26.49 -4.03 7.71
CA LEU A 292 -25.28 -3.31 8.15
C LEU A 292 -25.36 -1.80 7.88
N GLU A 293 -25.91 -1.40 6.73
CA GLU A 293 -26.01 0.01 6.31
C GLU A 293 -27.36 0.65 6.69
N LYS A 294 -28.26 -0.10 7.35
CA LYS A 294 -29.61 0.35 7.75
C LYS A 294 -30.42 0.92 6.58
N LEU A 295 -30.32 0.30 5.41
CA LEU A 295 -30.99 0.77 4.20
C LEU A 295 -32.48 0.37 4.20
N PRO A 296 -33.39 1.29 3.82
CA PRO A 296 -34.83 1.03 3.87
C PRO A 296 -35.34 0.18 2.69
N SER A 297 -34.63 0.15 1.55
CA SER A 297 -35.07 -0.55 0.34
C SER A 297 -33.93 -1.01 -0.57
N ASP A 298 -34.23 -1.95 -1.48
CA ASP A 298 -33.29 -2.46 -2.50
C ASP A 298 -32.91 -1.40 -3.55
N ALA A 299 -33.74 -0.36 -3.73
CA ALA A 299 -33.45 0.72 -4.66
C ALA A 299 -32.23 1.55 -4.21
N ASP A 300 -32.01 1.66 -2.90
CA ASP A 300 -30.86 2.37 -2.35
C ASP A 300 -29.57 1.54 -2.42
N LEU A 301 -29.69 0.21 -2.40
CA LEU A 301 -28.55 -0.71 -2.56
C LEU A 301 -27.86 -0.55 -3.92
N LYS A 302 -28.62 -0.27 -5.00
CA LYS A 302 -28.06 -0.03 -6.34
C LYS A 302 -27.08 1.15 -6.39
N LYS A 303 -27.20 2.13 -5.48
CA LYS A 303 -26.28 3.27 -5.40
C LYS A 303 -24.91 2.85 -4.83
N HIS A 304 -24.86 1.77 -4.06
CA HIS A 304 -23.66 1.25 -3.39
C HIS A 304 -22.94 0.17 -4.20
N LEU A 305 -23.57 -0.43 -5.20
CA LEU A 305 -22.94 -1.42 -6.08
C LEU A 305 -21.69 -0.84 -6.76
N ILE A 306 -20.68 -1.69 -6.96
CA ILE A 306 -19.42 -1.28 -7.58
C ILE A 306 -19.73 -0.84 -9.01
N LYS A 307 -19.60 0.46 -9.28
CA LYS A 307 -19.77 1.00 -10.62
C LYS A 307 -18.50 0.80 -11.44
N PRO A 308 -18.62 0.49 -12.74
CA PRO A 308 -17.46 0.45 -13.62
C PRO A 308 -16.90 1.86 -13.80
N GLU A 309 -15.80 2.17 -13.10
CA GLU A 309 -14.89 3.26 -13.50
C GLU A 309 -13.81 2.67 -14.40
N ILE A 310 -14.20 2.21 -15.60
CA ILE A 310 -13.23 1.84 -16.62
C ILE A 310 -12.72 3.16 -17.19
N LYS A 311 -11.60 3.67 -16.68
CA LYS A 311 -10.84 4.67 -17.43
C LYS A 311 -10.32 3.99 -18.68
N ALA A 312 -10.78 4.48 -19.83
CA ALA A 312 -10.29 4.12 -21.14
C ALA A 312 -8.82 4.51 -21.31
#